data_AF-A0A443IVA3-F1
#
_entry.id   AF-A0A443IVA3-F1
#
_cell.length_a   1.000
_cell.length_b   1.000
_cell.length_c   1.000
_cell.angle_alpha   90.00
_cell.angle_beta   90.00
_cell.angle_gamma   90.00
#
_symmetry.space_group_name_H-M   'P 1'
#
loop_
_entity.id
_entity.type
_entity.pdbx_description
1 polymer ?
#
loop_
_entity_poly.entity_id
_entity_poly.type
_entity_poly.pdbx_seq_one_letter_code
_entity_poly.pdbx_strand_id
1 'polypeptide(L)' 'MAHNCNACAFYENHAANSDSQLSDAGLCRANPPVTQKDADSRGYWPVVKPTDWCGEFATKFAAE' A
#
# COMPACT_ATOMS: atom_id res chain seq x y z
N MET A 1 8.23 -2.94 19.33
CA MET A 1 7.24 -2.15 18.58
C MET A 1 6.87 -2.98 17.36
N ALA A 2 5.59 -3.27 17.10
CA ALA A 2 5.21 -4.02 15.90
C ALA A 2 5.21 -3.05 14.70
N HIS A 3 6.03 -3.34 13.69
CA HIS A 3 6.23 -2.50 12.50
C HIS A 3 5.41 -3.05 11.32
N ASN A 4 4.12 -3.27 11.56
CA ASN A 4 3.22 -3.84 10.56
C ASN A 4 2.57 -2.73 9.73
N CYS A 5 2.11 -3.06 8.52
CA CYS A 5 1.46 -2.13 7.62
C CYS A 5 0.29 -1.37 8.29
N ASN A 6 -0.55 -2.03 9.09
CA ASN A 6 -1.71 -1.37 9.72
C ASN A 6 -1.37 -0.19 10.68
N ALA A 7 -0.13 -0.13 11.16
CA ALA A 7 0.35 0.95 12.03
C ALA A 7 1.22 1.97 11.27
N CYS A 8 1.47 1.74 9.98
CA CYS A 8 2.30 2.60 9.13
C CYS A 8 1.47 3.73 8.50
N ALA A 9 2.03 4.94 8.46
CA ALA A 9 1.40 6.11 7.85
C ALA A 9 1.09 5.93 6.36
N PHE A 10 1.84 5.07 5.68
CA PHE A 10 1.67 4.79 4.25
C PHE A 10 0.61 3.73 3.94
N TYR A 11 0.01 3.09 4.94
CA TYR A 11 -0.99 2.05 4.71
C TYR A 11 -2.38 2.65 4.50
N GLU A 12 -3.05 2.22 3.43
CA GLU A 12 -4.41 2.64 3.11
C GLU A 12 -5.34 1.42 3.08
N ASN A 13 -6.34 1.41 3.95
CA ASN A 13 -7.27 0.28 4.16
C ASN A 13 -8.51 0.28 3.24
N HIS A 14 -8.67 1.28 2.37
CA HIS A 14 -9.84 1.37 1.48
C HIS A 14 -9.41 1.25 0.02
N ALA A 15 -9.89 0.20 -0.66
CA ALA A 15 -9.79 -0.04 -2.09
C ALA A 15 -8.41 -0.49 -2.62
N ALA A 16 -8.11 -1.78 -2.45
CA ALA A 16 -7.06 -2.42 -3.25
C ALA A 16 -7.46 -2.45 -4.73
N ASN A 17 -6.82 -1.64 -5.57
CA ASN A 17 -6.77 -1.74 -7.04
C ASN A 17 -8.08 -2.17 -7.73
N SER A 18 -9.22 -1.61 -7.32
CA SER A 18 -10.57 -1.85 -7.87
C SER A 18 -11.13 -3.28 -7.78
N ASP A 19 -10.53 -4.19 -7.00
CA ASP A 19 -11.02 -5.57 -6.91
C ASP A 19 -11.62 -5.90 -5.53
N SER A 20 -12.87 -6.36 -5.54
CA SER A 20 -13.67 -6.74 -4.37
C SER A 20 -13.18 -8.01 -3.64
N GLN A 21 -12.11 -8.66 -4.09
CA GLN A 21 -11.72 -10.00 -3.61
C GLN A 21 -10.67 -10.03 -2.48
N LEU A 22 -10.24 -8.88 -1.96
CA LEU A 22 -9.19 -8.85 -0.95
C LEU A 22 -9.73 -8.34 0.40
N SER A 23 -10.62 -9.13 0.99
CA SER A 23 -11.04 -8.95 2.37
C SER A 23 -9.80 -8.87 3.26
N ASP A 24 -9.68 -7.77 4.01
CA ASP A 24 -8.53 -7.49 4.89
C ASP A 24 -7.20 -7.19 4.17
N ALA A 25 -7.20 -6.69 2.93
CA ALA A 25 -6.00 -6.12 2.32
C ALA A 25 -6.12 -4.60 2.14
N GLY A 26 -4.98 -3.92 2.21
CA GLY A 26 -4.85 -2.51 1.88
C GLY A 26 -3.74 -2.26 0.86
N LEU A 27 -3.46 -0.99 0.61
CA LEU A 27 -2.41 -0.53 -0.28
C LEU A 27 -1.24 0.04 0.51
N CYS A 28 -0.01 -0.24 0.08
CA CYS A 28 1.19 0.43 0.57
C CYS A 28 1.49 1.64 -0.33
N ARG A 29 1.36 2.85 0.23
CA ARG A 29 1.60 4.13 -0.46
C ARG A 29 3.05 4.62 -0.38
N ALA A 30 3.96 3.85 0.22
CA ALA A 30 5.37 4.23 0.37
C ALA A 30 6.08 4.30 -0.99
N ASN A 31 5.70 3.42 -1.92
CA ASN A 31 6.24 3.38 -3.27
C ASN A 31 5.14 3.70 -4.28
N PRO A 32 5.35 4.65 -5.20
CA PRO A 32 4.37 4.98 -6.24
C PRO A 32 3.97 3.74 -7.05
N PRO A 33 2.78 3.75 -7.66
CA PRO A 33 2.25 2.59 -8.35
C PRO A 33 3.18 2.23 -9.51
N VAL A 34 3.46 0.93 -9.64
CA VAL A 34 4.36 0.45 -10.70
C VAL A 34 3.67 0.66 -12.03
N THR A 35 4.33 1.40 -12.94
CA THR A 35 3.89 1.54 -14.33
C THR A 35 3.80 0.17 -14.98
N GLN A 36 2.61 -0.14 -15.50
CA GLN A 36 2.37 -1.36 -16.25
C GLN A 36 3.02 -1.30 -17.63
N LYS A 37 3.21 -2.47 -18.25
CA LYS A 37 3.84 -2.63 -19.57
C LYS A 37 3.11 -1.87 -20.69
N ASP A 38 1.78 -1.76 -20.57
CA ASP A 38 0.90 -1.16 -21.56
C ASP A 38 0.62 0.31 -21.21
N ALA A 39 0.72 1.19 -22.21
CA ALA A 39 0.57 2.65 -22.05
C ALA A 39 -0.81 3.07 -21.51
N ASP A 40 -1.84 2.27 -21.77
CA ASP A 40 -3.22 2.54 -21.35
C ASP A 40 -3.61 1.88 -20.02
N SER A 41 -2.72 1.10 -19.41
CA SER A 41 -3.00 0.40 -18.17
C SER A 41 -2.72 1.29 -16.95
N ARG A 42 -3.65 1.31 -16.00
CA ARG A 42 -3.47 2.06 -14.74
C ARG A 42 -2.38 1.38 -13.92
N GLY A 43 -1.47 2.18 -13.35
CA GLY A 43 -0.49 1.67 -12.41
C GLY A 43 -1.18 1.09 -11.16
N TYR A 44 -0.65 -0.02 -10.66
CA TYR A 44 -1.15 -0.64 -9.43
C TYR A 44 -0.23 -0.32 -8.26
N TRP A 45 -0.87 0.06 -7.14
CA TRP A 45 -0.17 0.16 -5.87
C TRP A 45 0.10 -1.26 -5.33
N PRO A 46 1.20 -1.46 -4.59
CA PRO A 46 1.43 -2.71 -3.89
C PRO A 46 0.29 -3.01 -2.91
N VAL A 47 -0.31 -4.19 -3.04
CA VAL A 47 -1.33 -4.70 -2.11
C VAL A 47 -0.62 -5.43 -0.97
N VAL A 48 -0.99 -5.11 0.28
CA VAL A 48 -0.39 -5.68 1.50
C VAL A 48 -1.47 -6.02 2.53
N LYS A 49 -1.21 -7.02 3.37
CA LYS A 49 -2.05 -7.32 4.54
C LYS A 49 -1.73 -6.38 5.70
N PRO A 50 -2.67 -6.14 6.64
CA PRO A 50 -2.44 -5.40 7.88
C PRO A 50 -1.20 -5.85 8.66
N THR A 51 -0.88 -7.15 8.60
CA THR A 51 0.20 -7.80 9.33
C THR A 51 1.52 -7.87 8.56
N ASP A 52 1.58 -7.42 7.30
CA ASP A 52 2.82 -7.46 6.52
C ASP A 52 3.84 -6.43 7.02
N TRP A 53 5.11 -6.69 6.73
CA TRP A 53 6.23 -5.78 6.97
C TRP A 53 7.15 -5.77 5.74
N CYS A 54 7.38 -4.58 5.19
CA CYS A 54 8.18 -4.38 3.97
C CYS A 54 9.62 -3.89 4.21
N GLY A 55 10.06 -3.77 5.47
CA GLY A 55 11.39 -3.22 5.83
C GLY A 55 11.40 -1.72 6.14
N GLU A 56 10.31 -0.99 5.87
CA GLU A 56 10.15 0.44 6.20
C GLU A 56 8.93 0.66 7.11
N PHE A 57 9.02 1.67 7.99
CA PHE A 57 7.92 2.09 8.85
C PHE A 57 7.97 3.59 9.14
N ALA A 58 6.85 4.28 8.95
CA ALA A 58 6.69 5.69 9.31
C ALA A 58 5.42 5.89 10.13
N THR A 59 5.47 6.76 11.15
CA THR A 59 4.28 7.13 11.94
C THR A 59 3.57 8.36 11.40
N LYS A 60 4.23 9.11 10.51
CA LYS A 60 3.71 10.31 9.84
C LYS A 60 4.34 10.42 8.46
N PHE A 61 3.63 11.03 7.50
CA PHE A 61 4.24 11.52 6.28
C PHE A 61 5.25 12.63 6.62
N ALA A 62 6.42 12.62 5.99
CA ALA A 62 7.33 13.75 6.07
C ALA A 62 6.64 14.97 5.45
N ALA A 63 6.55 16.08 6.18
CA ALA A 63 6.12 17.34 5.60
C ALA A 63 7.25 17.86 4.71
N GLU A 64 6.93 18.16 3.45
CA GLU A 64 7.83 18.80 2.48
C GLU A 64 8.13 20.27 2.83
#